data_AF-A0A5P0Z0R7-F1
#
_entry.id   AF-A0A5P0Z0R7-F1
#
_cell.length_a   1.000
_cell.length_b   1.000
_cell.length_c   1.000
_cell.angle_alpha   90.00
_cell.angle_beta   90.00
_cell.angle_gamma   90.00
#
_symmetry.space_group_name_H-M   'P 1'
#
loop_
_entity.id
_entity.type
_entity.pdbx_description
1 polymer ?
#
loop_
_entity_poly.entity_id
_entity_poly.type
_entity_poly.pdbx_seq_one_letter_code
_entity_poly.pdbx_strand_id
1 'polypeptide(L)'
;SPTPTPTPTPTPTPTPTPPPPSPAPETYRVNQLEWDLLGNGDEPVVRLAQSTWVWQRTGPSLDGRQFSHGITVGAPSTVTIDLNRACTSYEAWVGVDDLTVGGGPVRFAVQGDGRPLWRSEPMRAGESPVRVSVPLDGVETVRLTVNPQGPLALTTLATWADSVIHCR
;
A
#
# COMPACT_ATOMS: atom_id res chain seq x y z
N SER A 1 36.31 70.56 -29.99
CA SER A 1 36.51 69.19 -29.44
C SER A 1 35.14 68.57 -29.23
N PRO A 2 34.78 67.44 -29.88
CA PRO A 2 33.48 66.82 -29.69
C PRO A 2 33.46 65.96 -28.41
N THR A 3 32.38 66.02 -27.65
CA THR A 3 32.16 65.21 -26.44
C THR A 3 31.75 63.78 -26.83
N PRO A 4 32.36 62.72 -26.27
CA PRO A 4 31.95 61.35 -26.56
C PRO A 4 30.60 61.02 -25.92
N THR A 5 29.72 60.38 -26.69
CA THR A 5 28.42 59.86 -26.22
C THR A 5 28.63 58.59 -25.39
N PRO A 6 28.01 58.43 -24.21
CA PRO A 6 28.14 57.22 -23.41
C PRO A 6 27.41 56.03 -24.05
N THR A 7 28.08 54.89 -24.12
CA THR A 7 27.52 53.60 -24.56
C THR A 7 26.57 53.04 -23.50
N PRO A 8 25.37 52.53 -23.86
CA PRO A 8 24.47 51.92 -22.89
C PRO A 8 25.01 50.58 -22.38
N THR A 9 25.04 50.41 -21.05
CA THR A 9 25.39 49.16 -20.38
C THR A 9 24.33 48.08 -20.65
N PRO A 10 24.70 46.85 -21.02
CA PRO A 10 23.73 45.76 -21.20
C PRO A 10 23.08 45.38 -19.88
N THR A 11 21.75 45.32 -19.85
CA THR A 11 20.97 44.85 -18.71
C THR A 11 21.22 43.35 -18.48
N PRO A 12 21.52 42.90 -17.24
CA PRO A 12 21.72 41.49 -16.97
C PRO A 12 20.42 40.70 -17.20
N THR A 13 20.52 39.59 -17.94
CA THR A 13 19.41 38.65 -18.12
C THR A 13 19.11 37.96 -16.78
N PRO A 14 17.85 37.92 -16.31
CA PRO A 14 17.50 37.21 -15.08
C PRO A 14 17.82 35.70 -15.23
N THR A 15 18.55 35.16 -14.26
CA THR A 15 18.81 33.72 -14.16
C THR A 15 17.50 32.98 -13.90
N PRO A 16 17.16 31.91 -14.64
CA PRO A 16 15.97 31.12 -14.36
C PRO A 16 16.06 30.49 -12.97
N THR A 17 15.02 30.67 -12.16
CA THR A 17 14.89 30.02 -10.85
C THR A 17 14.84 28.51 -11.02
N PRO A 18 15.62 27.71 -10.26
CA PRO A 18 15.52 26.26 -10.32
C PRO A 18 14.09 25.80 -9.92
N PRO A 19 13.58 24.71 -10.53
CA PRO A 19 12.27 24.19 -10.19
C PRO A 19 12.24 23.76 -8.70
N PRO A 20 11.09 23.89 -8.03
CA PRO A 20 10.94 23.49 -6.64
C PRO A 20 11.33 22.00 -6.44
N PRO A 21 11.86 21.62 -5.27
CA PRO A 21 12.19 20.24 -4.97
C PRO A 21 10.93 19.37 -5.05
N SER A 22 11.09 18.13 -5.54
CA SER A 22 10.01 17.15 -5.61
C SER A 22 9.40 16.94 -4.21
N PRO A 23 8.07 16.80 -4.08
CA PRO A 23 7.43 16.49 -2.80
C PRO A 23 8.05 15.22 -2.17
N ALA A 24 8.10 15.21 -0.84
CA ALA A 24 8.65 14.09 -0.09
C ALA A 24 7.75 12.86 -0.25
N PRO A 25 8.31 11.62 -0.27
CA PRO A 25 7.49 10.41 -0.36
C PRO A 25 6.47 10.35 0.78
N GLU A 26 5.20 10.23 0.43
CA GLU A 26 4.11 10.08 1.38
C GLU A 26 3.87 8.60 1.67
N THR A 27 3.68 8.27 2.95
CA THR A 27 3.43 6.89 3.38
C THR A 27 2.01 6.77 3.92
N TYR A 28 1.22 5.94 3.26
CA TYR A 28 -0.17 5.65 3.60
C TYR A 28 -0.27 4.30 4.28
N ARG A 29 -0.80 4.27 5.52
CA ARG A 29 -1.04 3.01 6.23
C ARG A 29 -2.37 2.42 5.80
N VAL A 30 -2.37 1.15 5.41
CA VAL A 30 -3.61 0.48 4.93
C VAL A 30 -4.70 0.45 6.01
N ASN A 31 -4.31 0.39 7.29
CA ASN A 31 -5.28 0.40 8.39
C ASN A 31 -5.88 1.78 8.68
N GLN A 32 -5.47 2.84 7.97
CA GLN A 32 -5.97 4.20 8.12
C GLN A 32 -6.65 4.73 6.85
N LEU A 33 -6.63 3.96 5.76
CA LEU A 33 -7.31 4.36 4.54
C LEU A 33 -8.80 4.47 4.78
N GLU A 34 -9.38 5.51 4.19
CA GLU A 34 -10.82 5.69 4.16
C GLU A 34 -11.46 4.71 3.18
N TRP A 35 -12.77 4.50 3.36
CA TRP A 35 -13.56 3.72 2.41
C TRP A 35 -14.06 4.65 1.31
N ASP A 36 -13.93 4.21 0.06
CA ASP A 36 -14.44 4.98 -1.07
C ASP A 36 -15.97 4.95 -1.09
N LEU A 37 -16.56 6.07 -0.69
CA LEU A 37 -18.01 6.29 -0.68
C LEU A 37 -18.46 7.24 -1.78
N LEU A 38 -17.56 8.10 -2.29
CA LEU A 38 -17.90 9.27 -3.11
C LEU A 38 -17.04 9.41 -4.38
N GLY A 39 -15.92 8.69 -4.51
CA GLY A 39 -15.10 8.58 -5.73
C GLY A 39 -14.35 9.85 -6.13
N ASN A 40 -14.10 10.77 -5.20
CA ASN A 40 -13.58 12.12 -5.48
C ASN A 40 -12.34 12.52 -4.67
N GLY A 41 -11.64 11.54 -4.08
CA GLY A 41 -10.40 11.78 -3.33
C GLY A 41 -9.15 11.55 -4.17
N ASP A 42 -8.08 12.29 -3.85
CA ASP A 42 -6.75 12.17 -4.49
C ASP A 42 -5.80 11.23 -3.71
N GLU A 43 -6.28 10.63 -2.62
CA GLU A 43 -5.52 9.73 -1.74
C GLU A 43 -5.91 8.27 -1.95
N PRO A 44 -5.05 7.32 -1.53
CA PRO A 44 -5.41 5.91 -1.54
C PRO A 44 -6.64 5.63 -0.67
N VAL A 45 -7.59 4.85 -1.20
CA VAL A 45 -8.85 4.50 -0.52
C VAL A 45 -9.19 3.04 -0.72
N VAL A 46 -9.85 2.43 0.26
CA VAL A 46 -10.37 1.07 0.13
C VAL A 46 -11.69 1.13 -0.63
N ARG A 47 -11.74 0.49 -1.80
CA ARG A 47 -12.96 0.41 -2.60
C ARG A 47 -14.01 -0.41 -1.86
N LEU A 48 -15.16 0.18 -1.56
CA LEU A 48 -16.24 -0.50 -0.84
C LEU A 48 -16.80 -1.65 -1.68
N ALA A 49 -17.21 -1.36 -2.91
CA ALA A 49 -17.57 -2.40 -3.86
C ALA A 49 -16.30 -3.16 -4.26
N GLN A 50 -16.31 -4.51 -4.14
CA GLN A 50 -15.15 -5.39 -4.39
C GLN A 50 -14.15 -5.55 -3.24
N SER A 51 -14.49 -5.10 -2.03
CA SER A 51 -13.76 -5.49 -0.83
C SER A 51 -14.65 -6.29 0.13
N THR A 52 -14.05 -7.28 0.78
CA THR A 52 -14.63 -7.97 1.93
C THR A 52 -14.49 -7.11 3.18
N TRP A 53 -15.13 -7.52 4.27
CA TRP A 53 -14.90 -6.90 5.57
C TRP A 53 -13.41 -6.93 5.96
N VAL A 54 -12.96 -5.84 6.61
CA VAL A 54 -11.59 -5.65 7.08
C VAL A 54 -11.63 -5.13 8.52
N TRP A 55 -10.80 -5.70 9.38
CA TRP A 55 -10.52 -5.12 10.70
C TRP A 55 -9.27 -4.25 10.63
N GLN A 56 -9.47 -2.93 10.57
CA GLN A 56 -8.40 -1.96 10.77
C GLN A 56 -7.98 -1.96 12.25
N ARG A 57 -6.76 -2.41 12.57
CA ARG A 57 -6.32 -2.59 13.96
C ARG A 57 -4.90 -2.08 14.23
N THR A 58 -4.67 -1.72 15.49
CA THR A 58 -3.34 -1.54 16.08
C THR A 58 -2.92 -2.83 16.78
N GLY A 59 -1.61 -3.09 16.85
CA GLY A 59 -1.10 -4.26 17.57
C GLY A 59 -1.49 -5.64 17.02
N PRO A 60 -1.53 -5.92 15.70
CA PRO A 60 -1.64 -7.29 15.24
C PRO A 60 -0.42 -8.12 15.63
N SER A 61 -0.61 -9.43 15.76
CA SER A 61 0.49 -10.36 16.00
C SER A 61 0.43 -11.57 15.07
N LEU A 62 1.62 -11.99 14.65
CA LEU A 62 1.84 -13.12 13.75
C LEU A 62 3.01 -13.92 14.32
N ASP A 63 2.78 -15.20 14.64
CA ASP A 63 3.80 -16.09 15.25
C ASP A 63 4.39 -15.47 16.53
N GLY A 64 3.55 -14.87 17.36
CA GLY A 64 3.93 -14.20 18.61
C GLY A 64 4.67 -12.86 18.43
N ARG A 65 5.05 -12.47 17.21
CA ARG A 65 5.64 -11.16 16.92
C ARG A 65 4.55 -10.10 16.82
N GLN A 66 4.66 -9.05 17.63
CA GLN A 66 3.76 -7.89 17.60
C GLN A 66 4.18 -6.88 16.53
N PHE A 67 3.20 -6.31 15.85
CA PHE A 67 3.34 -5.28 14.82
C PHE A 67 2.61 -4.01 15.24
N SER A 68 3.01 -2.87 14.70
CA SER A 68 2.48 -1.58 15.14
C SER A 68 1.03 -1.37 14.67
N HIS A 69 0.75 -1.76 13.43
CA HIS A 69 -0.56 -1.63 12.81
C HIS A 69 -0.79 -2.73 11.78
N GLY A 70 -2.01 -2.83 11.26
CA GLY A 70 -2.32 -3.71 10.14
C GLY A 70 -3.80 -3.89 9.93
N ILE A 71 -4.12 -4.72 8.95
CA ILE A 71 -5.49 -5.14 8.70
C ILE A 71 -5.63 -6.66 8.87
N THR A 72 -6.64 -7.08 9.62
CA THR A 72 -7.01 -8.51 9.74
C THR A 72 -8.27 -8.78 8.93
N VAL A 73 -8.28 -9.90 8.23
CA VAL A 73 -9.38 -10.36 7.39
C VAL A 73 -9.68 -11.83 7.65
N GLY A 74 -10.90 -12.30 7.35
CA GLY A 74 -11.24 -13.72 7.33
C GLY A 74 -11.10 -14.30 5.92
N ALA A 75 -10.55 -15.50 5.76
CA ALA A 75 -10.47 -16.15 4.45
C ALA A 75 -11.82 -16.78 4.02
N PRO A 76 -12.22 -16.68 2.74
CA PRO A 76 -11.58 -15.94 1.67
C PRO A 76 -11.76 -14.43 1.83
N SER A 77 -10.72 -13.67 1.46
CA SER A 77 -10.75 -12.20 1.53
C SER A 77 -10.21 -11.57 0.25
N THR A 78 -10.75 -10.39 -0.05
CA THR A 78 -10.26 -9.49 -1.08
C THR A 78 -10.38 -8.06 -0.56
N VAL A 79 -9.31 -7.29 -0.61
CA VAL A 79 -9.28 -5.85 -0.29
C VAL A 79 -8.75 -5.14 -1.52
N THR A 80 -9.58 -4.31 -2.13
CA THR A 80 -9.25 -3.54 -3.33
C THR A 80 -8.97 -2.10 -2.91
N ILE A 81 -7.80 -1.59 -3.26
CA ILE A 81 -7.35 -0.24 -2.91
C ILE A 81 -7.14 0.52 -4.20
N ASP A 82 -7.87 1.63 -4.35
CA ASP A 82 -7.63 2.59 -5.42
C ASP A 82 -6.53 3.53 -4.97
N LEU A 83 -5.49 3.65 -5.79
CA LEU A 83 -4.32 4.44 -5.42
C LEU A 83 -4.56 5.94 -5.59
N ASN A 84 -5.36 6.33 -6.59
CA ASN A 84 -5.72 7.72 -6.93
C ASN A 84 -4.54 8.69 -7.17
N ARG A 85 -3.31 8.19 -7.12
CA ARG A 85 -2.08 8.95 -7.34
C ARG A 85 -0.93 8.02 -7.71
N ALA A 86 0.20 8.61 -8.10
CA ALA A 86 1.40 7.88 -8.43
C ALA A 86 2.05 7.26 -7.17
N CYS A 87 1.99 5.94 -7.07
CA CYS A 87 2.65 5.19 -6.00
C CYS A 87 3.82 4.37 -6.52
N THR A 88 4.76 4.07 -5.62
CA THR A 88 6.05 3.45 -5.95
C THR A 88 6.16 2.04 -5.41
N SER A 89 5.60 1.77 -4.23
CA SER A 89 5.64 0.43 -3.64
C SER A 89 4.52 0.17 -2.64
N TYR A 90 4.21 -1.11 -2.50
CA TYR A 90 3.41 -1.65 -1.41
C TYR A 90 4.28 -2.59 -0.57
N GLU A 91 4.25 -2.41 0.74
CA GLU A 91 4.99 -3.23 1.69
C GLU A 91 4.11 -3.73 2.84
N ALA A 92 4.35 -4.96 3.29
CA ALA A 92 3.68 -5.54 4.45
C ALA A 92 4.44 -6.76 4.98
N TRP A 93 4.06 -7.21 6.17
CA TRP A 93 4.27 -8.58 6.63
C TRP A 93 2.95 -9.33 6.55
N VAL A 94 2.97 -10.56 6.07
CA VAL A 94 1.77 -11.40 5.99
C VAL A 94 1.92 -12.68 6.81
N GLY A 95 0.80 -13.14 7.36
CA GLY A 95 0.74 -14.38 8.11
C GLY A 95 -0.67 -14.69 8.61
N VAL A 96 -0.85 -15.92 9.10
CA VAL A 96 -2.06 -16.30 9.83
C VAL A 96 -2.03 -15.59 11.18
N ASP A 97 -3.11 -14.88 11.51
CA ASP A 97 -3.19 -14.08 12.74
C ASP A 97 -3.24 -14.99 13.97
N ASP A 98 -2.57 -14.60 15.05
CA ASP A 98 -2.53 -15.38 16.29
C ASP A 98 -3.90 -15.51 16.97
N LEU A 99 -4.89 -14.72 16.57
CA LEU A 99 -6.29 -14.91 16.97
C LEU A 99 -6.97 -16.14 16.33
N THR A 100 -6.33 -16.76 15.34
CA THR A 100 -6.88 -17.95 14.67
C THR A 100 -6.85 -19.16 15.60
N VAL A 101 -8.03 -19.75 15.84
CA VAL A 101 -8.18 -21.02 16.58
C VAL A 101 -8.68 -22.10 15.64
N GLY A 102 -7.88 -23.15 15.41
CA GLY A 102 -8.29 -24.33 14.62
C GLY A 102 -8.42 -24.12 13.10
N GLY A 103 -7.78 -23.08 12.54
CA GLY A 103 -7.81 -22.75 11.12
C GLY A 103 -6.89 -23.58 10.23
N GLY A 104 -7.17 -23.57 8.92
CA GLY A 104 -6.37 -24.23 7.88
C GLY A 104 -5.43 -23.27 7.13
N PRO A 105 -4.59 -23.80 6.23
CA PRO A 105 -3.63 -22.99 5.50
C PRO A 105 -4.30 -22.00 4.55
N VAL A 106 -3.72 -20.81 4.40
CA VAL A 106 -4.17 -19.77 3.47
C VAL A 106 -3.03 -19.33 2.56
N ARG A 107 -3.35 -18.77 1.40
CA ARG A 107 -2.38 -18.20 0.47
C ARG A 107 -2.64 -16.72 0.26
N PHE A 108 -1.61 -15.91 0.46
CA PHE A 108 -1.66 -14.48 0.23
C PHE A 108 -1.24 -14.17 -1.22
N ALA A 109 -1.85 -13.15 -1.82
CA ALA A 109 -1.39 -12.61 -3.09
C ALA A 109 -1.67 -11.11 -3.21
N VAL A 110 -0.80 -10.42 -3.95
CA VAL A 110 -0.95 -9.02 -4.34
C VAL A 110 -1.06 -8.94 -5.86
N GLN A 111 -2.04 -8.19 -6.34
CA GLN A 111 -2.24 -7.89 -7.76
C GLN A 111 -2.28 -6.39 -7.99
N GLY A 112 -1.74 -5.94 -9.12
CA GLY A 112 -1.84 -4.57 -9.62
C GLY A 112 -2.59 -4.58 -10.94
N ASP A 113 -3.70 -3.84 -11.04
CA ASP A 113 -4.56 -3.78 -12.23
C ASP A 113 -4.94 -5.16 -12.79
N GLY A 114 -5.22 -6.10 -11.88
CA GLY A 114 -5.56 -7.48 -12.18
C GLY A 114 -4.37 -8.40 -12.54
N ARG A 115 -3.15 -7.86 -12.64
CA ARG A 115 -1.93 -8.63 -12.89
C ARG A 115 -1.29 -9.09 -11.59
N PRO A 116 -0.81 -10.35 -11.48
CA PRO A 116 -0.14 -10.81 -10.27
C PRO A 116 1.21 -10.11 -10.09
N LEU A 117 1.43 -9.52 -8.91
CA LEU A 117 2.69 -8.90 -8.52
C LEU A 117 3.47 -9.79 -7.55
N TRP A 118 2.76 -10.49 -6.66
CA TRP A 118 3.37 -11.36 -5.66
C TRP A 118 2.38 -12.42 -5.15
N ARG A 119 2.91 -13.55 -4.69
CA ARG A 119 2.13 -14.63 -4.07
C ARG A 119 2.97 -15.43 -3.07
N SER A 120 2.39 -15.80 -1.94
CA SER A 120 3.03 -16.67 -0.95
C SER A 120 2.91 -18.16 -1.31
N GLU A 121 3.72 -18.99 -0.64
CA GLU A 121 3.34 -20.39 -0.40
C GLU A 121 2.16 -20.50 0.60
N PRO A 122 1.47 -21.64 0.73
CA PRO A 122 0.44 -21.81 1.75
C PRO A 122 1.03 -21.61 3.15
N MET A 123 0.45 -20.68 3.90
CA MET A 123 0.88 -20.34 5.25
C MET A 123 -0.07 -20.89 6.31
N ARG A 124 0.46 -21.33 7.44
CA ARG A 124 -0.28 -21.87 8.60
C ARG A 124 -0.10 -21.00 9.84
N ALA A 125 -0.96 -21.21 10.83
CA ALA A 125 -0.79 -20.64 12.16
C ALA A 125 0.55 -21.08 12.78
N GLY A 126 1.28 -20.15 13.38
CA GLY A 126 2.60 -20.39 13.99
C GLY A 126 3.76 -20.49 13.00
N GLU A 127 3.55 -20.21 11.71
CA GLU A 127 4.65 -20.02 10.77
C GLU A 127 5.11 -18.57 10.77
N SER A 128 6.41 -18.38 10.65
CA SER A 128 7.00 -17.04 10.69
C SER A 128 6.45 -16.13 9.59
N PRO A 129 6.25 -14.83 9.88
CA PRO A 129 5.65 -13.90 8.91
C PRO A 129 6.53 -13.72 7.68
N VAL A 130 5.90 -13.57 6.51
CA VAL A 130 6.61 -13.37 5.24
C VAL A 130 6.53 -11.91 4.83
N ARG A 131 7.67 -11.32 4.46
CA ARG A 131 7.73 -9.93 3.97
C ARG A 131 7.24 -9.85 2.52
N VAL A 132 6.41 -8.85 2.26
CA VAL A 132 5.94 -8.44 0.94
C VAL A 132 6.54 -7.07 0.63
N SER A 133 7.09 -6.91 -0.56
CA SER A 133 7.51 -5.62 -1.12
C SER A 133 7.39 -5.73 -2.64
N VAL A 134 6.47 -4.96 -3.22
CA VAL A 134 6.19 -4.98 -4.67
C VAL A 134 6.21 -3.56 -5.23
N PRO A 135 6.72 -3.37 -6.46
CA PRO A 135 6.66 -2.09 -7.14
C PRO A 135 5.22 -1.76 -7.57
N LEU A 136 4.88 -0.48 -7.57
CA LEU A 136 3.58 0.05 -7.98
C LEU A 136 3.65 1.08 -9.11
N ASP A 137 4.81 1.24 -9.77
CA ASP A 137 4.97 2.21 -10.86
C ASP A 137 3.94 1.96 -11.98
N GLY A 138 3.06 2.94 -12.20
CA GLY A 138 1.99 2.87 -13.21
C GLY A 138 0.81 1.97 -12.84
N VAL A 139 0.72 1.50 -11.59
CA VAL A 139 -0.45 0.77 -11.08
C VAL A 139 -1.51 1.76 -10.65
N GLU A 140 -2.77 1.48 -10.94
CA GLU A 140 -3.92 2.31 -10.52
C GLU A 140 -4.67 1.68 -9.34
N THR A 141 -4.80 0.35 -9.34
CA THR A 141 -5.50 -0.40 -8.31
C THR A 141 -4.66 -1.55 -7.78
N VAL A 142 -4.56 -1.64 -6.45
CA VAL A 142 -3.94 -2.79 -5.76
C VAL A 142 -5.04 -3.69 -5.19
N ARG A 143 -4.91 -5.00 -5.40
CA ARG A 143 -5.80 -6.00 -4.78
C ARG A 143 -4.99 -6.93 -3.88
N LEU A 144 -5.34 -6.94 -2.60
CA LEU A 144 -4.81 -7.84 -1.58
C LEU A 144 -5.78 -9.00 -1.41
N THR A 145 -5.32 -10.24 -1.56
CA THR A 145 -6.19 -11.42 -1.48
C THR A 145 -5.67 -12.46 -0.51
N VAL A 146 -6.59 -13.13 0.16
CA VAL A 146 -6.34 -14.29 1.00
C VAL A 146 -7.21 -15.43 0.51
N ASN A 147 -6.58 -16.47 -0.02
CA ASN A 147 -7.25 -17.62 -0.60
C ASN A 147 -7.14 -18.84 0.33
N PRO A 148 -8.25 -19.44 0.78
CA PRO A 148 -8.23 -20.64 1.62
C PRO A 148 -7.63 -21.83 0.85
N GLN A 149 -6.85 -22.68 1.54
CA GLN A 149 -6.27 -23.91 0.98
C GLN A 149 -6.93 -25.15 1.63
N GLY A 150 -8.25 -25.24 1.50
CA GLY A 150 -9.08 -26.34 2.01
C GLY A 150 -10.19 -25.86 2.98
N PRO A 151 -11.11 -26.75 3.39
CA PRO A 151 -12.31 -26.37 4.17
C PRO A 151 -12.00 -25.73 5.54
N LEU A 152 -10.96 -26.22 6.24
CA LEU A 152 -10.56 -25.66 7.54
C LEU A 152 -10.05 -24.23 7.43
N ALA A 153 -9.64 -23.78 6.24
CA ALA A 153 -9.12 -22.43 6.06
C ALA A 153 -10.22 -21.35 6.05
N LEU A 154 -11.50 -21.74 5.96
CA LEU A 154 -12.63 -20.78 5.97
C LEU A 154 -12.84 -20.08 7.32
N THR A 155 -12.24 -20.59 8.39
CA THR A 155 -12.25 -19.96 9.73
C THR A 155 -10.95 -19.23 10.04
N THR A 156 -10.02 -19.14 9.07
CA THR A 156 -8.69 -18.59 9.29
C THR A 156 -8.71 -17.07 9.22
N LEU A 157 -8.19 -16.44 10.26
CA LEU A 157 -7.90 -15.02 10.26
C LEU A 157 -6.49 -14.81 9.71
N ALA A 158 -6.37 -13.85 8.81
CA ALA A 158 -5.15 -13.55 8.09
C ALA A 158 -4.88 -12.06 8.19
N THR A 159 -3.61 -11.70 8.36
CA THR A 159 -3.24 -10.30 8.61
C THR A 159 -2.20 -9.81 7.63
N TRP A 160 -2.41 -8.57 7.17
CA TRP A 160 -1.42 -7.73 6.51
C TRP A 160 -0.91 -6.71 7.53
N ALA A 161 0.20 -7.05 8.20
CA ALA A 161 0.80 -6.30 9.30
C ALA A 161 1.85 -5.29 8.79
N ASP A 162 1.99 -4.17 9.50
CA ASP A 162 2.76 -2.98 9.08
C ASP A 162 2.55 -2.65 7.59
N SER A 163 1.29 -2.78 7.15
CA SER A 163 0.90 -2.66 5.74
C SER A 163 0.84 -1.19 5.32
N VAL A 164 1.67 -0.83 4.34
CA VAL A 164 1.88 0.55 3.87
C VAL A 164 1.99 0.65 2.35
N ILE A 165 1.61 1.81 1.82
CA ILE A 165 1.77 2.22 0.43
C ILE A 165 2.63 3.49 0.41
N HIS A 166 3.65 3.51 -0.43
CA HIS A 166 4.52 4.68 -0.61
C HIS A 166 4.19 5.40 -1.92
N CYS A 167 3.84 6.67 -1.85
CA CYS A 167 3.47 7.50 -3.00
C CYS A 167 4.35 8.74 -3.15
N ARG A 168 4.30 9.36 -4.34
CA ARG A 168 5.02 10.59 -4.68
C ARG A 168 4.14 11.81 -4.53
#